data_AF-A0A7V3A2Q4-F1
#
_entry.id   AF-A0A7V3A2Q4-F1
#
_cell.length_a   1.000
_cell.length_b   1.000
_cell.length_c   1.000
_cell.angle_alpha   90.00
_cell.angle_beta   90.00
_cell.angle_gamma   90.00
#
_symmetry.space_group_name_H-M   'P 1'
#
loop_
_entity.id
_entity.type
_entity.pdbx_description
1 polymer ?
#
loop_
_entity_poly.entity_id
_entity_poly.type
_entity_poly.pdbx_seq_one_letter_code
_entity_poly.pdbx_strand_id
1 'polypeptide(L)'
;MIYSKSDVLGKAGLTGATSMGGVSLFVFDLEAKQFVNPFLLLPPVKDASRPIIRDVRLERREKAVSLPTTEIVSRGMWEVTAEVFDLSGAVPTFWPMGVYKVSLYLNGQERFMVTMDTLKEQEGITRVYPSAGLSYDQLYYREGFRIKLGTVNLNPGVLNLEIVARDFVGNEKNQLYRFRVE
;
A
#
# COMPACT_ATOMS: atom_id res chain seq x y z
N MET A 1 -22.22 -4.78 -29.05
CA MET A 1 -21.14 -4.40 -29.97
C MET A 1 -19.92 -5.22 -29.57
N ILE A 2 -19.27 -5.91 -30.52
CA ILE A 2 -18.06 -6.71 -30.25
C ILE A 2 -16.89 -5.95 -30.86
N TYR A 3 -15.84 -5.73 -30.08
CA TYR A 3 -14.62 -5.05 -30.51
C TYR A 3 -13.47 -6.05 -30.62
N SER A 4 -12.56 -5.81 -31.56
CA SER A 4 -11.30 -6.52 -31.70
C SER A 4 -10.19 -5.90 -30.84
N LYS A 5 -9.08 -6.63 -30.66
CA LYS A 5 -7.92 -6.17 -29.88
C LYS A 5 -7.28 -4.87 -30.42
N SER A 6 -7.43 -4.62 -31.71
CA SER A 6 -6.85 -3.45 -32.39
C SER A 6 -7.83 -2.29 -32.58
N ASP A 7 -9.08 -2.45 -32.16
CA ASP A 7 -10.09 -1.41 -32.36
C ASP A 7 -9.78 -0.20 -31.46
N VAL A 8 -9.81 0.98 -32.05
CA VAL A 8 -9.66 2.23 -31.32
C VAL A 8 -11.00 2.58 -30.68
N LEU A 9 -11.07 2.44 -29.35
CA LEU A 9 -12.28 2.73 -28.58
C LEU A 9 -12.42 4.22 -28.22
N GLY A 10 -11.32 4.98 -28.30
CA GLY A 10 -11.30 6.39 -27.94
C GLY A 10 -9.89 6.97 -27.91
N LYS A 11 -9.78 8.19 -27.39
CA LYS A 11 -8.50 8.88 -27.16
C LYS A 11 -8.39 9.20 -25.68
N ALA A 12 -7.17 9.09 -25.13
CA ALA A 12 -6.87 9.55 -23.78
C ALA A 12 -7.27 11.04 -23.65
N GLY A 13 -7.79 11.41 -22.49
CA GLY A 13 -8.38 12.73 -22.28
C GLY A 13 -8.20 13.24 -20.86
N LEU A 14 -8.74 14.43 -20.62
CA LEU A 14 -8.72 15.16 -19.34
C LEU A 14 -10.08 15.18 -18.64
N THR A 15 -11.00 14.30 -19.06
CA THR A 15 -12.35 14.25 -18.48
C THR A 15 -12.33 13.63 -17.08
N GLY A 16 -13.12 14.19 -16.16
CA GLY A 16 -13.19 13.73 -14.76
C GLY A 16 -12.33 14.57 -13.81
N ALA A 17 -12.09 14.04 -12.61
CA ALA A 17 -11.28 14.71 -11.59
C ALA A 17 -9.78 14.37 -11.78
N THR A 18 -9.17 14.84 -12.87
CA THR A 18 -7.75 14.65 -13.16
C THR A 18 -7.07 15.95 -13.58
N SER A 19 -5.81 16.12 -13.17
CA SER A 19 -4.93 17.21 -13.61
C SER A 19 -4.06 16.83 -14.81
N MET A 20 -4.06 15.56 -15.23
CA MET A 20 -3.27 15.06 -16.36
C MET A 20 -4.07 14.16 -17.28
N GLY A 21 -3.77 14.25 -18.58
CA GLY A 21 -4.45 13.47 -19.60
C GLY A 21 -4.04 12.01 -19.52
N GLY A 22 -5.00 11.09 -19.58
CA GLY A 22 -4.70 9.67 -19.43
C GLY A 22 -5.90 8.76 -19.68
N VAL A 23 -5.69 7.49 -19.34
CA VAL A 23 -6.72 6.45 -19.36
C VAL A 23 -6.76 5.81 -17.98
N SER A 24 -7.93 5.80 -17.34
CA SER A 24 -8.17 4.98 -16.15
C SER A 24 -8.75 3.65 -16.60
N LEU A 25 -8.05 2.56 -16.28
CA LEU A 25 -8.49 1.21 -16.59
C LEU A 25 -8.96 0.52 -15.31
N PHE A 26 -10.18 -0.01 -15.36
CA PHE A 26 -10.72 -0.89 -14.32
C PHE A 26 -11.12 -2.21 -14.97
N VAL A 27 -10.75 -3.32 -14.34
CA VAL A 27 -11.17 -4.65 -14.77
C VAL A 27 -12.10 -5.21 -13.71
N PHE A 28 -13.29 -5.63 -14.12
CA PHE A 28 -14.27 -6.26 -13.23
C PHE A 28 -14.51 -7.69 -13.70
N ASP A 29 -14.29 -8.64 -12.81
CA ASP A 29 -14.61 -10.05 -13.01
C ASP A 29 -16.08 -10.28 -12.65
N LEU A 30 -16.90 -10.61 -13.65
CA LEU A 30 -18.33 -10.83 -13.49
C LEU A 30 -18.66 -12.14 -12.76
N GLU A 31 -17.81 -13.16 -12.87
CA GLU A 31 -18.01 -14.46 -12.24
C GLU A 31 -17.66 -14.38 -10.75
N ALA A 32 -16.48 -13.85 -10.44
CA ALA A 32 -16.01 -13.68 -9.07
C ALA A 32 -16.63 -12.45 -8.35
N LYS A 33 -17.28 -11.56 -9.10
CA LYS A 33 -17.89 -10.29 -8.63
C LYS A 33 -16.89 -9.41 -7.87
N GLN A 34 -15.77 -9.11 -8.51
CA GLN A 34 -14.69 -8.33 -7.91
C GLN A 34 -13.96 -7.48 -8.95
N PHE A 35 -13.41 -6.35 -8.50
CA PHE A 35 -12.41 -5.64 -9.30
C PHE A 35 -11.09 -6.37 -9.21
N VAL A 36 -10.48 -6.60 -10.36
CA VAL A 36 -9.15 -7.19 -10.48
C VAL A 36 -8.17 -6.08 -10.76
N ASN A 37 -7.03 -6.10 -10.09
CA ASN A 37 -5.97 -5.18 -10.39
C ASN A 37 -5.52 -5.36 -11.85
N PRO A 38 -5.64 -4.33 -12.72
CA PRO A 38 -5.30 -4.47 -14.13
C PRO A 38 -3.85 -4.86 -14.39
N PHE A 39 -2.92 -4.51 -13.48
CA PHE A 39 -1.51 -4.88 -13.62
C PHE A 39 -1.25 -6.39 -13.54
N LEU A 40 -2.22 -7.18 -13.05
CA LEU A 40 -2.15 -8.65 -13.10
C LEU A 40 -2.40 -9.21 -14.52
N LEU A 41 -3.00 -8.41 -15.41
CA LEU A 41 -3.45 -8.83 -16.75
C LEU A 41 -2.70 -8.10 -17.87
N LEU A 42 -2.22 -6.89 -17.60
CA LEU A 42 -1.48 -6.09 -18.56
C LEU A 42 -0.08 -6.67 -18.80
N PRO A 43 0.49 -6.48 -20.01
CA PRO A 43 1.89 -6.78 -20.24
C PRO A 43 2.79 -6.08 -19.23
N PRO A 44 3.89 -6.71 -18.79
CA PRO A 44 4.80 -6.11 -17.82
C PRO A 44 5.40 -4.84 -18.40
N VAL A 45 5.33 -3.76 -17.61
CA VAL A 45 6.02 -2.50 -17.91
C VAL A 45 7.41 -2.59 -17.27
N LYS A 46 8.45 -2.13 -17.96
CA LYS A 46 9.77 -2.01 -17.32
C LYS A 46 9.71 -0.86 -16.31
N ASP A 47 9.90 -1.19 -15.05
CA ASP A 47 10.11 -0.23 -13.99
C ASP A 47 11.28 -0.69 -13.11
N ALA A 48 12.20 0.24 -12.82
CA ALA A 48 13.37 -0.01 -11.98
C ALA A 48 13.30 0.75 -10.65
N SER A 49 12.27 1.58 -10.46
CA SER A 49 12.06 2.35 -9.24
C SER A 49 11.57 1.41 -8.15
N ARG A 50 12.10 1.58 -6.94
CA ARG A 50 11.61 0.83 -5.78
C ARG A 50 10.55 1.67 -5.07
N PRO A 51 9.58 1.01 -4.40
CA PRO A 51 8.64 1.69 -3.52
C PRO A 51 9.34 2.59 -2.49
N ILE A 52 8.64 3.65 -2.09
CA ILE A 52 9.07 4.58 -1.05
C ILE A 52 8.38 4.20 0.26
N ILE A 53 9.17 4.06 1.32
CA ILE A 53 8.70 3.96 2.71
C ILE A 53 9.29 5.15 3.47
N ARG A 54 8.43 6.00 4.04
CA ARG A 54 8.87 7.16 4.82
C ARG A 54 7.88 7.52 5.93
N ASP A 55 8.31 8.43 6.81
CA ASP A 55 7.52 8.95 7.93
C ASP A 55 6.81 7.85 8.73
N VAL A 56 7.60 6.85 9.11
CA VAL A 56 7.17 5.68 9.89
C VAL A 56 6.97 6.12 11.33
N ARG A 57 5.81 5.81 11.91
CA ARG A 57 5.44 6.22 13.25
C ARG A 57 4.90 5.05 14.05
N LEU A 58 5.20 5.06 15.34
CA LEU A 58 4.49 4.32 16.37
C LEU A 58 3.46 5.26 16.99
N GLU A 59 2.19 4.91 16.94
CA GLU A 59 1.08 5.73 17.44
C GLU A 59 0.35 5.03 18.59
N ARG A 60 0.08 5.77 19.68
CA ARG A 60 -0.68 5.28 20.83
C ARG A 60 -1.38 6.43 21.54
N ARG A 61 -2.71 6.48 21.41
CA ARG A 61 -3.54 7.58 21.95
C ARG A 61 -2.99 8.93 21.45
N GLU A 62 -2.54 9.79 22.36
CA GLU A 62 -1.99 11.11 22.04
C GLU A 62 -0.45 11.11 21.88
N LYS A 63 0.19 9.93 21.91
CA LYS A 63 1.64 9.80 21.73
C LYS A 63 1.94 9.27 20.33
N ALA A 64 2.90 9.91 19.66
CA ALA A 64 3.48 9.45 18.41
C ALA A 64 5.01 9.48 18.53
N VAL A 65 5.67 8.42 18.08
CA VAL A 65 7.13 8.33 18.00
C VAL A 65 7.52 8.07 16.54
N SER A 66 8.23 9.02 15.93
CA SER A 66 8.76 8.84 14.58
C SER A 66 9.99 7.92 14.57
N LEU A 67 10.11 7.07 13.56
CA LEU A 67 11.25 6.19 13.35
C LEU A 67 12.13 6.70 12.18
N PRO A 68 13.47 6.64 12.30
CA PRO A 68 14.23 6.14 13.44
C PRO A 68 14.15 7.07 14.66
N THR A 69 14.27 6.50 15.86
CA THR A 69 14.30 7.24 17.12
C THR A 69 15.51 6.83 17.97
N THR A 70 16.03 7.78 18.75
CA THR A 70 17.00 7.54 19.82
C THR A 70 16.33 7.50 21.20
N GLU A 71 15.04 7.85 21.28
CA GLU A 71 14.27 7.83 22.52
C GLU A 71 13.93 6.39 22.93
N ILE A 72 13.76 6.18 24.24
CA ILE A 72 13.26 4.91 24.77
C ILE A 72 11.74 4.92 24.61
N VAL A 73 11.22 3.94 23.86
CA VAL A 73 9.78 3.79 23.62
C VAL A 73 9.17 3.01 24.77
N SER A 74 8.11 3.51 25.40
CA SER A 74 7.44 2.73 26.46
C SER A 74 6.75 1.49 25.90
N ARG A 75 6.80 0.36 26.63
CA ARG A 75 6.12 -0.90 26.32
C ARG A 75 4.61 -0.79 26.12
N GLY A 76 4.04 -1.85 25.54
CA GLY A 76 2.59 -2.04 25.35
C GLY A 76 2.17 -2.00 23.88
N MET A 77 0.86 -1.84 23.65
CA MET A 77 0.28 -1.83 22.31
C MET A 77 0.49 -0.49 21.60
N TRP A 78 1.02 -0.54 20.39
CA TRP A 78 1.21 0.61 19.49
C TRP A 78 0.67 0.28 18.10
N GLU A 79 0.02 1.24 17.44
CA GLU A 79 -0.27 1.17 16.02
C GLU A 79 0.98 1.59 15.23
N VAL A 80 1.24 0.93 14.11
CA VAL A 80 2.34 1.27 13.21
C VAL A 80 1.76 1.93 11.97
N THR A 81 2.23 3.12 11.62
CA THR A 81 1.81 3.83 10.41
C THR A 81 3.03 4.22 9.59
N ALA A 82 2.86 4.33 8.27
CA ALA A 82 3.92 4.77 7.36
C ALA A 82 3.32 5.35 6.10
N GLU A 83 3.99 6.31 5.47
CA GLU A 83 3.74 6.63 4.07
C GLU A 83 4.41 5.58 3.20
N VAL A 84 3.60 4.87 2.42
CA VAL A 84 4.06 3.81 1.53
C VAL A 84 3.40 3.97 0.17
N PHE A 85 4.21 4.26 -0.84
CA PHE A 85 3.73 4.48 -2.22
C PHE A 85 4.83 4.13 -3.22
N ASP A 86 4.40 3.87 -4.43
CA ASP A 86 5.26 3.76 -5.59
C ASP A 86 5.23 5.06 -6.42
N LEU A 87 6.21 5.31 -7.26
CA LEU A 87 6.23 6.47 -8.16
C LEU A 87 6.11 6.01 -9.59
N SER A 88 5.12 6.54 -10.31
CA SER A 88 4.97 6.21 -11.73
C SER A 88 6.14 6.73 -12.55
N GLY A 89 6.91 5.82 -13.14
CA GLY A 89 7.92 6.16 -14.15
C GLY A 89 7.32 6.59 -15.50
N ALA A 90 5.99 6.49 -15.68
CA ALA A 90 5.33 6.82 -16.93
C ALA A 90 5.15 8.33 -17.15
N VAL A 91 5.34 9.15 -16.10
CA VAL A 91 5.12 10.60 -16.14
C VAL A 91 6.30 11.33 -15.49
N PRO A 92 6.68 12.52 -15.99
CA PRO A 92 7.81 13.28 -15.46
C PRO A 92 7.49 14.02 -14.15
N THR A 93 6.22 14.02 -13.73
CA THR A 93 5.71 14.70 -12.53
C THR A 93 5.59 13.73 -11.37
N PHE A 94 5.50 14.27 -10.15
CA PHE A 94 5.22 13.47 -8.96
C PHE A 94 3.83 12.83 -9.08
N TRP A 95 3.81 11.52 -9.32
CA TRP A 95 2.58 10.75 -9.46
C TRP A 95 2.65 9.49 -8.58
N PRO A 96 2.27 9.63 -7.30
CA PRO A 96 2.30 8.52 -6.36
C PRO A 96 1.20 7.51 -6.67
N MET A 97 1.57 6.24 -6.65
CA MET A 97 0.71 5.09 -6.86
C MET A 97 0.68 4.22 -5.61
N GLY A 98 -0.39 3.43 -5.46
CA GLY A 98 -0.40 2.38 -4.44
C GLY A 98 0.66 1.33 -4.74
N VAL A 99 1.20 0.72 -3.69
CA VAL A 99 2.07 -0.46 -3.81
C VAL A 99 1.24 -1.73 -3.97
N TYR A 100 1.87 -2.79 -4.48
CA TYR A 100 1.23 -4.09 -4.63
C TYR A 100 1.09 -4.83 -3.30
N LYS A 101 2.16 -4.89 -2.51
CA LYS A 101 2.20 -5.61 -1.24
C LYS A 101 2.94 -4.79 -0.19
N VAL A 102 2.42 -4.80 1.03
CA VAL A 102 3.13 -4.29 2.22
C VAL A 102 3.11 -5.33 3.31
N SER A 103 4.24 -5.49 4.01
CA SER A 103 4.38 -6.39 5.14
C SER A 103 5.12 -5.69 6.27
N LEU A 104 4.70 -5.96 7.50
CA LEU A 104 5.33 -5.49 8.72
C LEU A 104 5.83 -6.68 9.52
N TYR A 105 7.08 -6.61 9.96
CA TYR A 105 7.69 -7.59 10.85
C TYR A 105 8.17 -6.93 12.13
N LEU A 106 7.97 -7.62 13.26
CA LEU A 106 8.56 -7.25 14.55
C LEU A 106 9.42 -8.40 15.04
N ASN A 107 10.72 -8.17 15.18
CA ASN A 107 11.74 -9.17 15.49
C ASN A 107 11.68 -10.39 14.55
N GLY A 108 11.47 -10.13 13.25
CA GLY A 108 11.38 -11.16 12.22
C GLY A 108 10.05 -11.93 12.17
N GLN A 109 9.10 -11.66 13.09
CA GLN A 109 7.76 -12.24 13.02
C GLN A 109 6.83 -11.32 12.24
N GLU A 110 6.13 -11.85 11.23
CA GLU A 110 5.11 -11.11 10.48
C GLU A 110 3.97 -10.71 11.42
N ARG A 111 3.63 -9.43 11.40
CA ARG A 111 2.53 -8.84 12.19
C ARG A 111 1.38 -8.36 11.33
N PHE A 112 1.69 -8.00 10.09
CA PHE A 112 0.72 -7.49 9.14
C PHE A 112 1.20 -7.80 7.73
N MET A 113 0.26 -8.14 6.87
CA MET A 113 0.47 -8.27 5.45
C MET A 113 -0.81 -7.87 4.72
N VAL A 114 -0.66 -7.09 3.65
CA VAL A 114 -1.73 -6.81 2.70
C VAL A 114 -1.19 -6.87 1.28
N THR A 115 -1.95 -7.50 0.40
CA THR A 115 -1.68 -7.63 -1.04
C THR A 115 -2.89 -7.11 -1.82
N MET A 116 -2.65 -6.16 -2.73
CA MET A 116 -3.67 -5.44 -3.51
C MET A 116 -4.03 -6.15 -4.82
N ASP A 117 -4.40 -7.43 -4.73
CA ASP A 117 -4.77 -8.25 -5.90
C ASP A 117 -6.14 -7.85 -6.45
N THR A 118 -7.13 -7.82 -5.57
CA THR A 118 -8.54 -7.60 -5.94
C THR A 118 -9.25 -6.76 -4.89
N LEU A 119 -10.31 -6.08 -5.33
CA LEU A 119 -11.26 -5.42 -4.45
C LEU A 119 -12.61 -6.11 -4.59
N LYS A 120 -13.13 -6.63 -3.48
CA LYS A 120 -14.39 -7.36 -3.44
C LYS A 120 -15.39 -6.64 -2.56
N GLU A 121 -16.62 -6.49 -3.05
CA GLU A 121 -17.71 -5.99 -2.23
C GLU A 121 -18.22 -7.12 -1.32
N GLN A 122 -18.30 -6.85 -0.03
CA GLN A 122 -18.94 -7.70 0.96
C GLN A 122 -19.80 -6.82 1.84
N GLU A 123 -21.09 -7.13 1.99
CA GLU A 123 -21.99 -6.37 2.88
C GLU A 123 -21.99 -4.85 2.58
N GLY A 124 -21.94 -4.46 1.30
CA GLY A 124 -21.92 -3.06 0.88
C GLY A 124 -20.60 -2.31 1.13
N ILE A 125 -19.54 -3.01 1.57
CA ILE A 125 -18.21 -2.42 1.80
C ILE A 125 -17.18 -3.13 0.92
N THR A 126 -16.47 -2.33 0.13
CA THR A 126 -15.35 -2.78 -0.70
C THR A 126 -14.12 -3.05 0.16
N ARG A 127 -13.55 -4.24 0.02
CA ARG A 127 -12.42 -4.74 0.80
C ARG A 127 -11.34 -5.32 -0.09
N VAL A 128 -10.09 -5.24 0.36
CA VAL A 128 -8.96 -5.92 -0.30
C VAL A 128 -9.07 -7.43 -0.09
N TYR A 129 -8.91 -8.21 -1.17
CA TYR A 129 -8.98 -9.67 -1.19
C TYR A 129 -7.81 -10.23 -2.03
N PRO A 130 -7.21 -11.39 -1.67
CA PRO A 130 -7.58 -12.37 -0.62
C PRO A 130 -6.94 -12.10 0.76
N SER A 131 -6.38 -10.91 0.96
CA SER A 131 -5.86 -10.49 2.28
C SER A 131 -6.97 -10.45 3.33
N ALA A 132 -6.67 -9.98 4.55
CA ALA A 132 -7.58 -9.97 5.71
C ALA A 132 -8.93 -9.20 5.54
N GLY A 133 -9.29 -8.75 4.33
CA GLY A 133 -10.57 -8.10 4.07
C GLY A 133 -10.61 -6.67 4.60
N LEU A 134 -9.50 -5.94 4.56
CA LEU A 134 -9.45 -4.57 5.04
C LEU A 134 -10.21 -3.64 4.08
N SER A 135 -11.10 -2.82 4.61
CA SER A 135 -11.69 -1.70 3.88
C SER A 135 -10.69 -0.55 3.73
N TYR A 136 -11.02 0.43 2.88
CA TYR A 136 -10.18 1.61 2.69
C TYR A 136 -9.84 2.31 4.02
N ASP A 137 -10.84 2.62 4.85
CA ASP A 137 -10.63 3.34 6.12
C ASP A 137 -9.87 2.52 7.18
N GLN A 138 -9.85 1.19 7.04
CA GLN A 138 -9.06 0.30 7.90
C GLN A 138 -7.59 0.24 7.47
N LEU A 139 -7.32 0.50 6.20
CA LEU A 139 -5.99 0.37 5.60
C LEU A 139 -5.29 1.72 5.44
N TYR A 140 -6.01 2.77 5.07
CA TYR A 140 -5.49 4.10 4.79
C TYR A 140 -6.04 5.14 5.75
N TYR A 141 -5.27 6.20 5.96
CA TYR A 141 -5.82 7.46 6.46
C TYR A 141 -6.56 8.18 5.32
N ARG A 142 -7.55 9.02 5.64
CA ARG A 142 -8.41 9.68 4.64
C ARG A 142 -7.65 10.52 3.63
N GLU A 143 -6.46 11.01 3.98
CA GLU A 143 -5.63 11.85 3.12
C GLU A 143 -4.23 11.25 2.95
N GLY A 144 -3.75 11.24 1.71
CA GLY A 144 -2.40 10.82 1.34
C GLY A 144 -2.19 9.30 1.24
N PHE A 145 -0.92 8.90 1.31
CA PHE A 145 -0.47 7.51 1.14
C PHE A 145 -0.07 6.86 2.46
N ARG A 146 -0.66 7.33 3.57
CA ARG A 146 -0.38 6.77 4.89
C ARG A 146 -1.19 5.51 5.11
N ILE A 147 -0.48 4.41 5.33
CA ILE A 147 -1.04 3.09 5.60
C ILE A 147 -1.01 2.80 7.11
N LYS A 148 -2.08 2.18 7.60
CA LYS A 148 -2.17 1.54 8.92
C LYS A 148 -1.64 0.13 8.80
N LEU A 149 -0.45 -0.12 9.35
CA LEU A 149 0.25 -1.41 9.28
C LEU A 149 -0.09 -2.33 10.48
N GLY A 150 -1.23 -2.08 11.12
CA GLY A 150 -1.71 -2.85 12.25
C GLY A 150 -1.08 -2.45 13.58
N THR A 151 -1.36 -3.26 14.61
CA THR A 151 -0.88 -3.02 15.98
C THR A 151 0.16 -4.05 16.40
N VAL A 152 1.12 -3.60 17.19
CA VAL A 152 2.20 -4.43 17.72
C VAL A 152 2.29 -4.27 19.24
N ASN A 153 2.53 -5.37 19.95
CA ASN A 153 2.84 -5.33 21.38
C ASN A 153 4.36 -5.22 21.57
N LEU A 154 4.81 -4.08 22.06
CA LEU A 154 6.22 -3.81 22.32
C LEU A 154 6.59 -4.31 23.73
N ASN A 155 7.46 -5.30 23.78
CA ASN A 155 8.04 -5.82 25.02
C ASN A 155 9.37 -5.12 25.32
N PRO A 156 9.78 -5.01 26.61
CA PRO A 156 11.04 -4.39 26.98
C PRO A 156 12.25 -5.04 26.28
N GLY A 157 13.23 -4.22 25.89
CA GLY A 157 14.44 -4.68 25.21
C GLY A 157 14.76 -3.88 23.95
N VAL A 158 15.62 -4.44 23.11
CA VAL A 158 15.93 -3.86 21.79
C VAL A 158 15.12 -4.59 20.74
N LEU A 159 14.26 -3.86 20.04
CA LEU A 159 13.37 -4.40 19.03
C LEU A 159 13.80 -3.97 17.62
N ASN A 160 13.49 -4.81 16.65
CA ASN A 160 13.68 -4.61 15.23
C ASN A 160 12.30 -4.57 14.56
N LEU A 161 11.92 -3.43 14.00
CA LEU A 161 10.71 -3.28 13.20
C LEU A 161 11.11 -3.15 11.73
N GLU A 162 10.55 -3.97 10.87
CA GLU A 162 10.88 -4.02 9.46
C GLU A 162 9.61 -3.84 8.62
N ILE A 163 9.68 -2.93 7.63
CA ILE A 163 8.63 -2.73 6.65
C ILE A 163 9.18 -3.15 5.29
N VAL A 164 8.45 -4.03 4.61
CA VAL A 164 8.74 -4.45 3.25
C VAL A 164 7.60 -4.03 2.34
N ALA A 165 7.90 -3.25 1.32
CA ALA A 165 6.95 -2.82 0.29
C ALA A 165 7.40 -3.34 -1.07
N ARG A 166 6.44 -3.79 -1.87
CA ARG A 166 6.65 -4.31 -3.23
C ARG A 166 5.72 -3.61 -4.21
N ASP A 167 6.24 -3.18 -5.35
CA ASP A 167 5.43 -2.65 -6.45
C ASP A 167 4.80 -3.77 -7.32
N PHE A 168 4.10 -3.39 -8.39
CA PHE A 168 3.43 -4.33 -9.29
C PHE A 168 4.36 -5.08 -10.26
N VAL A 169 5.56 -4.56 -10.54
CA VAL A 169 6.52 -5.24 -11.43
C VAL A 169 7.48 -6.15 -10.65
N GLY A 170 7.49 -6.02 -9.33
CA GLY A 170 8.19 -6.85 -8.38
C GLY A 170 9.38 -6.18 -7.70
N ASN A 171 9.62 -4.88 -7.85
CA ASN A 171 10.68 -4.21 -7.12
C ASN A 171 10.30 -4.08 -5.63
N GLU A 172 11.28 -4.31 -4.77
CA GLU A 172 11.08 -4.30 -3.32
C GLU A 172 11.92 -3.24 -2.62
N LYS A 173 11.34 -2.61 -1.61
CA LYS A 173 12.01 -1.77 -0.64
C LYS A 173 11.83 -2.39 0.75
N ASN A 174 12.94 -2.61 1.43
CA ASN A 174 12.99 -3.01 2.82
C ASN A 174 13.57 -1.85 3.65
N GLN A 175 12.93 -1.54 4.78
CA GLN A 175 13.38 -0.55 5.74
C GLN A 175 13.32 -1.12 7.18
N LEU A 176 14.50 -1.26 7.80
CA LEU A 176 14.67 -1.79 9.15
C LEU A 176 14.92 -0.65 10.16
N TYR A 177 14.18 -0.69 11.27
CA TYR A 177 14.29 0.25 12.38
C TYR A 177 14.61 -0.49 13.66
N ARG A 178 15.72 -0.13 14.30
CA ARG A 178 16.13 -0.68 15.59
C ARG A 178 15.96 0.37 16.67
N PHE A 179 15.22 0.05 17.73
CA PHE A 179 14.95 0.98 18.84
C PHE A 179 14.83 0.25 20.18
N ARG A 180 14.93 0.99 21.29
CA ARG A 180 14.86 0.46 22.65
C ARG A 180 13.47 0.67 23.24
N VAL A 181 13.00 -0.33 23.99
CA VAL A 181 11.73 -0.32 24.72
C VAL A 181 11.96 -0.56 26.20
N GLU A 182 11.22 0.17 27.05
CA GLU A 182 11.15 -0.02 28.51
C GLU A 182 9.81 -0.55 29.01
#